data_AF-A0A529G0J9-F1
#
_entry.id   AF-A0A529G0J9-F1
#
_cell.length_a   1.000
_cell.length_b   1.000
_cell.length_c   1.000
_cell.angle_alpha   90.00
_cell.angle_beta   90.00
_cell.angle_gamma   90.00
#
_symmetry.space_group_name_H-M   'P 1'
#
loop_
_entity.id
_entity.type
_entity.pdbx_description
1 polymer ?
#
loop_
_entity_poly.entity_id
_entity_poly.type
_entity_poly.pdbx_seq_one_letter_code
_entity_poly.pdbx_strand_id
1 'polypeptide(L)'
;LAGLIARNCYGWFLTSEDLPNPDSRVTVSNGRIVMHWVRSNMRAHETLIRKTRHVMRKAGFPIVLTRTFGRKTTSHQCGTARLGNNPQTSVVSTDCRSHEISNLYVTDASVLPTSAAVNPALTVAALAIKAGAAIKQR
;
A
#
# COMPACT_ATOMS: atom_id res chain seq x y z
N LEU A 1 -28.89 19.96 17.46
CA LEU A 1 -28.76 18.73 16.66
C LEU A 1 -27.30 18.43 16.24
N ALA A 2 -26.60 19.33 15.54
CA ALA A 2 -25.22 19.07 15.06
C ALA A 2 -24.23 18.62 16.15
N GLY A 3 -24.22 19.27 17.32
CA GLY A 3 -23.33 18.87 18.43
C GLY A 3 -23.64 17.50 19.03
N LEU A 4 -24.91 17.04 18.97
CA LEU A 4 -25.27 15.69 19.38
C LEU A 4 -24.71 14.66 18.41
N ILE A 5 -24.82 14.93 17.10
CA ILE A 5 -24.25 14.08 16.04
C ILE A 5 -22.72 14.01 16.19
N ALA A 6 -22.05 15.15 16.34
CA ALA A 6 -20.59 15.20 16.44
C ALA A 6 -20.04 14.40 17.63
N ARG A 7 -20.72 14.44 18.79
CA ARG A 7 -20.33 13.67 20.00
C ARG A 7 -20.58 12.16 19.89
N ASN A 8 -21.41 11.73 18.94
CA ASN A 8 -21.82 10.33 18.78
C ASN A 8 -21.42 9.76 17.40
N CYS A 9 -20.55 10.46 16.67
CA CYS A 9 -20.03 10.04 15.38
C CYS A 9 -18.58 9.57 15.53
N TYR A 10 -18.26 8.45 14.88
CA TYR A 10 -16.93 7.86 14.91
C TYR A 10 -16.44 7.64 13.48
N GLY A 11 -15.20 8.06 13.22
CA GLY A 11 -14.51 7.73 11.97
C GLY A 11 -13.97 6.30 12.05
N TRP A 12 -14.25 5.49 11.03
CA TRP A 12 -13.70 4.14 10.91
C TRP A 12 -12.98 4.01 9.57
N PHE A 13 -11.68 3.68 9.63
CA PHE A 13 -10.88 3.46 8.44
C PHE A 13 -10.88 1.96 8.10
N LEU A 14 -11.20 1.65 6.85
CA LEU A 14 -11.28 0.28 6.37
C LEU A 14 -10.33 0.13 5.18
N THR A 15 -9.35 -0.76 5.32
CA THR A 15 -8.32 -1.00 4.32
C THR A 15 -8.43 -2.42 3.80
N SER A 16 -8.28 -2.57 2.49
CA SER A 16 -7.96 -3.84 1.85
C SER A 16 -6.81 -3.60 0.89
N GLU A 17 -6.15 -4.68 0.50
CA GLU A 17 -5.03 -4.60 -0.43
C GLU A 17 -5.51 -4.37 -1.86
N ASP A 18 -4.86 -3.45 -2.57
CA ASP A 18 -4.79 -3.49 -4.03
C ASP A 18 -3.76 -4.57 -4.42
N LEU A 19 -4.21 -5.63 -5.08
CA LEU A 19 -3.33 -6.66 -5.58
C LEU A 19 -2.42 -6.11 -6.69
N PRO A 20 -1.16 -6.58 -6.79
CA PRO A 20 -0.23 -6.14 -7.82
C PRO A 20 -0.82 -6.30 -9.22
N ASN A 21 -0.74 -5.23 -10.01
CA ASN A 21 -1.21 -5.23 -11.38
C ASN A 21 -0.09 -4.71 -12.30
N PRO A 22 0.36 -5.48 -13.31
CA PRO A 22 1.44 -5.07 -14.21
C PRO A 22 1.09 -3.81 -15.02
N ASP A 23 -0.19 -3.46 -15.15
CA ASP A 23 -0.62 -2.22 -15.79
C ASP A 23 -0.59 -1.00 -14.87
N SER A 24 -0.53 -1.20 -13.55
CA SER A 24 -0.33 -0.09 -12.61
C SER A 24 1.15 0.28 -12.58
N ARG A 25 1.45 1.53 -12.92
CA ARG A 25 2.82 2.04 -13.06
C ARG A 25 2.90 3.52 -12.78
N VAL A 26 4.06 3.95 -12.32
CA VAL A 26 4.45 5.36 -12.26
C VAL A 26 5.54 5.56 -13.29
N THR A 27 5.37 6.55 -14.16
CA THR A 27 6.35 6.93 -15.19
C THR A 27 6.66 8.42 -15.09
N VAL A 28 7.73 8.85 -15.76
CA VAL A 28 8.07 10.27 -15.93
C VAL A 28 7.87 10.61 -17.40
N SER A 29 7.10 11.67 -17.70
CA SER A 29 6.86 12.16 -19.06
C SER A 29 6.87 13.68 -19.05
N ASN A 30 7.66 14.30 -19.94
CA ASN A 30 7.83 15.75 -20.03
C ASN A 30 8.13 16.42 -18.66
N GLY A 31 9.01 15.79 -17.87
CA GLY A 31 9.39 16.25 -16.53
C GLY A 31 8.31 16.12 -15.45
N ARG A 32 7.19 15.45 -15.75
CA ARG A 32 6.08 15.23 -14.79
C ARG A 32 5.95 13.76 -14.42
N ILE A 33 5.59 13.52 -13.16
CA ILE A 33 5.21 12.20 -12.67
C ILE A 33 3.81 11.88 -13.21
N VAL A 34 3.68 10.75 -13.89
CA VAL A 34 2.43 10.22 -14.43
C VAL A 34 2.10 8.93 -13.71
N MET A 35 0.95 8.90 -13.02
CA MET A 35 0.47 7.72 -12.31
C MET A 35 -0.66 7.05 -13.09
N HIS A 36 -0.34 5.90 -13.68
CA HIS A 36 -1.35 4.99 -14.23
C HIS A 36 -1.69 3.96 -13.16
N TRP A 37 -2.93 4.00 -12.66
CA TRP A 37 -3.39 3.08 -11.61
C TRP A 37 -4.66 2.39 -12.04
N VAL A 38 -4.62 1.06 -12.00
CA VAL A 38 -5.75 0.17 -12.21
C VAL A 38 -6.15 -0.40 -10.86
N ARG A 39 -7.30 0.07 -10.36
CA ARG A 39 -7.87 -0.41 -9.09
C ARG A 39 -8.14 -1.91 -9.19
N SER A 40 -7.70 -2.68 -8.21
CA SER A 40 -7.81 -4.14 -8.18
C SER A 40 -8.56 -4.60 -6.92
N ASN A 41 -8.85 -5.90 -6.82
CA ASN A 41 -9.40 -6.53 -5.61
C ASN A 41 -10.74 -5.96 -5.08
N MET A 42 -11.52 -5.28 -5.91
CA MET A 42 -12.72 -4.56 -5.45
C MET A 42 -13.82 -5.47 -4.90
N ARG A 43 -13.96 -6.70 -5.42
CA ARG A 43 -14.92 -7.66 -4.88
C ARG A 43 -14.65 -8.00 -3.41
N ALA A 44 -13.38 -8.16 -3.04
CA ALA A 44 -12.98 -8.40 -1.65
C ALA A 44 -13.24 -7.15 -0.80
N HIS A 45 -12.88 -5.96 -1.31
CA HIS A 45 -13.11 -4.69 -0.62
C HIS A 45 -14.60 -4.43 -0.35
N GLU A 46 -15.48 -4.62 -1.34
CA GLU A 46 -16.92 -4.48 -1.19
C GLU A 46 -17.50 -5.50 -0.20
N THR A 47 -16.97 -6.72 -0.19
CA THR A 47 -17.35 -7.75 0.79
C THR A 47 -16.97 -7.33 2.20
N LEU A 48 -15.77 -6.77 2.38
CA LEU A 48 -15.31 -6.22 3.65
C LEU A 48 -16.20 -5.06 4.11
N ILE A 49 -16.58 -4.13 3.21
CA ILE A 49 -17.52 -3.05 3.51
C ILE A 49 -18.87 -3.60 3.97
N ARG A 50 -19.45 -4.56 3.25
CA ARG A 50 -20.75 -5.16 3.60
C ARG A 50 -20.71 -5.82 4.97
N LYS A 51 -19.68 -6.62 5.25
CA LYS A 51 -19.51 -7.29 6.55
C LYS A 51 -19.32 -6.28 7.69
N THR A 52 -18.49 -5.27 7.48
CA THR A 52 -18.24 -4.21 8.49
C THR A 52 -19.51 -3.44 8.81
N ARG A 53 -20.28 -3.02 7.79
CA ARG A 53 -21.59 -2.38 7.98
C ARG A 53 -22.56 -3.24 8.80
N HIS A 54 -22.60 -4.54 8.53
CA HIS A 54 -23.44 -5.48 9.26
C HIS A 54 -23.05 -5.57 10.74
N VAL A 55 -21.75 -5.72 11.03
CA VAL A 55 -21.24 -5.78 12.40
C VAL A 55 -21.47 -4.47 13.15
N MET A 56 -21.23 -3.32 12.53
CA MET A 56 -21.47 -2.01 13.15
C MET A 56 -22.95 -1.79 13.51
N ARG A 57 -23.89 -2.19 12.64
CA ARG A 57 -25.31 -2.12 12.99
C ARG A 57 -25.66 -2.99 14.18
N LYS A 58 -25.11 -4.22 14.25
CA LYS A 58 -25.28 -5.10 15.40
C LYS A 58 -24.66 -4.54 16.69
N ALA A 59 -23.59 -3.75 16.57
CA ALA A 59 -22.95 -3.06 17.68
C ALA A 59 -23.69 -1.77 18.13
N GLY A 60 -24.86 -1.47 17.55
CA GLY A 60 -25.69 -0.33 17.97
C GLY A 60 -25.44 0.96 17.20
N PHE A 61 -24.75 0.93 16.05
CA PHE A 61 -24.64 2.08 15.15
C PHE A 61 -25.81 2.11 14.15
N PRO A 62 -26.88 2.89 14.39
CA PRO A 62 -28.10 2.84 13.56
C PRO A 62 -27.87 3.40 12.15
N ILE A 63 -26.94 4.36 12.02
CA ILE A 63 -26.58 4.99 10.75
C ILE A 63 -25.11 4.69 10.49
N VAL A 64 -24.84 3.95 9.42
CA VAL A 64 -23.48 3.67 8.94
C VAL A 64 -23.36 4.26 7.54
N LEU A 65 -22.52 5.27 7.38
CA LEU A 65 -22.18 5.89 6.10
C LEU A 65 -20.81 5.40 5.65
N THR A 66 -20.62 5.25 4.34
CA THR A 66 -19.38 4.72 3.76
C THR A 66 -18.92 5.61 2.64
N ARG A 67 -17.64 5.97 2.64
CA ARG A 67 -17.00 6.76 1.59
C ARG A 67 -15.68 6.12 1.21
N THR A 68 -15.53 5.78 -0.06
CA THR A 68 -14.29 5.22 -0.60
C THR A 68 -13.32 6.35 -0.95
N PHE A 69 -12.03 6.14 -0.70
CA PHE A 69 -10.99 7.06 -1.15
C PHE A 69 -10.76 6.94 -2.65
N GLY A 70 -10.66 8.09 -3.31
CA GLY A 70 -10.35 8.19 -4.74
C GLY A 70 -8.85 8.28 -5.01
N ARG A 71 -8.48 8.46 -6.27
CA ARG A 71 -7.08 8.60 -6.75
C ARG A 71 -6.29 9.72 -6.08
N LYS A 72 -6.97 10.71 -5.49
CA LYS A 72 -6.35 11.88 -4.85
C LYS A 72 -5.86 11.61 -3.43
N THR A 73 -6.11 10.42 -2.88
CA THR A 73 -5.66 10.03 -1.55
C THR A 73 -4.54 9.00 -1.68
N THR A 74 -3.30 9.46 -1.60
CA THR A 74 -2.10 8.62 -1.66
C THR A 74 -1.51 8.49 -0.26
N SER A 75 -1.63 7.31 0.35
CA SER A 75 -1.09 7.07 1.70
C SER A 75 0.00 6.00 1.71
N HIS A 76 -0.23 4.83 1.12
CA HIS A 76 0.70 3.69 1.15
C HIS A 76 1.05 3.24 -0.27
N GLN A 77 1.70 4.12 -1.04
CA GLN A 77 2.22 3.74 -2.36
C GLN A 77 3.38 2.77 -2.19
N CYS A 78 3.36 1.67 -2.94
CA CYS A 78 4.36 0.61 -2.85
C CYS A 78 4.52 -0.13 -4.19
N GLY A 79 5.55 -0.95 -4.30
CA GLY A 79 5.71 -1.90 -5.41
C GLY A 79 6.20 -1.31 -6.74
N THR A 80 6.76 -0.10 -6.75
CA THR A 80 7.32 0.52 -7.97
C THR A 80 8.74 0.03 -8.32
N ALA A 81 9.46 -0.59 -7.38
CA ALA A 81 10.80 -1.17 -7.56
C ALA A 81 10.92 -2.52 -6.82
N ARG A 82 9.96 -3.41 -7.08
CA ARG A 82 9.75 -4.66 -6.31
C ARG A 82 11.02 -5.48 -6.11
N LEU A 83 11.18 -6.02 -4.90
CA LEU A 83 12.18 -7.02 -4.58
C LEU A 83 11.81 -8.41 -5.11
N GLY A 84 12.81 -9.21 -5.45
CA GLY A 84 12.64 -10.59 -5.90
C GLY A 84 13.96 -11.26 -6.28
N ASN A 85 13.93 -12.57 -6.50
CA ASN A 85 15.13 -13.34 -6.87
C ASN A 85 15.41 -13.35 -8.38
N ASN A 86 14.47 -12.88 -9.20
CA ASN A 86 14.54 -12.94 -10.65
C ASN A 86 14.69 -11.51 -11.22
N PRO A 87 15.85 -11.15 -11.83
CA PRO A 87 16.11 -9.80 -12.33
C PRO A 87 15.22 -9.39 -13.51
N GLN A 88 14.58 -10.33 -14.20
CA GLN A 88 13.63 -10.07 -15.28
C GLN A 88 12.24 -9.66 -14.77
N THR A 89 11.97 -9.82 -13.47
CA THR A 89 10.64 -9.56 -12.87
C THR A 89 10.67 -8.68 -11.64
N SER A 90 11.87 -8.33 -11.16
CA SER A 90 12.12 -7.52 -9.96
C SER A 90 13.28 -6.57 -10.20
N VAL A 91 13.29 -5.44 -9.49
CA VAL A 91 14.31 -4.38 -9.64
C VAL A 91 15.48 -4.63 -8.67
N VAL A 92 15.16 -5.11 -7.48
CA VAL A 92 16.14 -5.40 -6.44
C VAL A 92 16.04 -6.85 -5.98
N SER A 93 17.15 -7.38 -5.47
CA SER A 93 17.23 -8.67 -4.79
C SER A 93 16.52 -8.65 -3.43
N THR A 94 16.43 -9.80 -2.76
CA THR A 94 15.85 -9.90 -1.42
C THR A 94 16.65 -9.16 -0.33
N ASP A 95 17.87 -8.72 -0.64
CA ASP A 95 18.69 -7.85 0.22
C ASP A 95 18.58 -6.37 -0.18
N CYS A 96 17.54 -6.00 -0.94
CA CYS A 96 17.27 -4.64 -1.39
C CYS A 96 18.34 -4.04 -2.32
N ARG A 97 19.30 -4.85 -2.78
CA ARG A 97 20.33 -4.45 -3.74
C ARG A 97 19.79 -4.51 -5.17
N SER A 98 20.05 -3.49 -5.99
CA SER A 98 19.78 -3.52 -7.44
C SER A 98 20.41 -4.76 -8.09
N HIS A 99 19.70 -5.34 -9.03
CA HIS A 99 20.24 -6.43 -9.84
C HIS A 99 21.29 -5.95 -10.85
N GLU A 100 21.19 -4.70 -11.31
CA GLU A 100 22.05 -4.15 -12.37
C GLU A 100 23.26 -3.37 -11.81
N ILE A 101 23.08 -2.69 -10.68
CA ILE A 101 24.09 -1.79 -10.12
C ILE A 101 24.54 -2.32 -8.77
N SER A 102 25.78 -2.83 -8.72
CA SER A 102 26.28 -3.61 -7.59
C SER A 102 26.38 -2.82 -6.28
N ASN A 103 26.48 -1.50 -6.30
CA ASN A 103 26.57 -0.62 -5.12
C ASN A 103 25.29 0.20 -4.86
N LEU A 104 24.18 -0.12 -5.53
CA LEU A 104 22.89 0.57 -5.35
C LEU A 104 21.91 -0.28 -4.54
N TYR A 105 21.24 0.36 -3.57
CA TYR A 105 20.22 -0.25 -2.72
C TYR A 105 18.97 0.64 -2.66
N VAL A 106 17.79 0.02 -2.55
CA VAL A 106 16.49 0.70 -2.42
C VAL A 106 15.77 0.16 -1.19
N THR A 107 15.41 1.03 -0.25
CA THR A 107 14.94 0.64 1.09
C THR A 107 13.69 1.41 1.53
N ASP A 108 12.76 1.66 0.61
CA ASP A 108 11.47 2.27 0.89
C ASP A 108 10.31 1.33 0.53
N ALA A 109 9.06 1.82 0.54
CA ALA A 109 7.91 0.99 0.21
C ALA A 109 7.87 0.52 -1.26
N SER A 110 8.67 1.11 -2.16
CA SER A 110 8.72 0.71 -3.58
C SER A 110 9.14 -0.74 -3.75
N VAL A 111 9.93 -1.30 -2.82
CA VAL A 111 10.43 -2.66 -2.94
C VAL A 111 9.41 -3.71 -2.54
N LEU A 112 8.31 -3.35 -1.89
CA LEU A 112 7.32 -4.31 -1.41
C LEU A 112 6.56 -4.93 -2.61
N PRO A 113 6.61 -6.26 -2.81
CA PRO A 113 5.86 -6.91 -3.89
C PRO A 113 4.35 -6.82 -3.70
N THR A 114 3.91 -6.73 -2.44
CA THR A 114 2.51 -6.64 -1.99
C THR A 114 2.41 -5.62 -0.86
N SER A 115 1.24 -5.01 -0.67
CA SER A 115 0.98 -4.01 0.39
C SER A 115 0.59 -4.67 1.72
N ALA A 116 0.08 -5.91 1.67
CA ALA A 116 -0.44 -6.67 2.81
C ALA A 116 -1.62 -6.02 3.56
N ALA A 117 -2.26 -5.00 2.96
CA ALA A 117 -3.39 -4.24 3.53
C ALA A 117 -3.10 -3.58 4.89
N VAL A 118 -1.83 -3.38 5.26
CA VAL A 118 -1.40 -2.80 6.54
C VAL A 118 -0.38 -1.68 6.31
N ASN A 119 -0.01 -0.96 7.37
CA ASN A 119 0.95 0.14 7.29
C ASN A 119 2.37 -0.39 6.96
N PRO A 120 3.03 0.10 5.90
CA PRO A 120 4.29 -0.49 5.42
C PRO A 120 5.53 -0.07 6.22
N ALA A 121 5.43 0.96 7.05
CA ALA A 121 6.60 1.62 7.66
C ALA A 121 7.50 0.66 8.46
N LEU A 122 6.92 -0.25 9.24
CA LEU A 122 7.71 -1.20 10.03
C LEU A 122 8.44 -2.22 9.14
N THR A 123 7.78 -2.70 8.08
CA THR A 123 8.40 -3.58 7.07
C THR A 123 9.53 -2.88 6.33
N VAL A 124 9.32 -1.61 5.96
CA VAL A 124 10.35 -0.77 5.34
C VAL A 124 11.56 -0.61 6.26
N ALA A 125 11.35 -0.30 7.54
CA ALA A 125 12.44 -0.19 8.51
C ALA A 125 13.21 -1.51 8.67
N ALA A 126 12.51 -2.64 8.73
CA ALA A 126 13.15 -3.97 8.80
C ALA A 126 14.00 -4.26 7.55
N LEU A 127 13.49 -3.96 6.35
CA LEU A 127 14.24 -4.12 5.10
C LEU A 127 15.45 -3.19 5.02
N ALA A 128 15.33 -1.95 5.51
CA ALA A 128 16.45 -1.01 5.58
C ALA A 128 17.57 -1.52 6.51
N ILE A 129 17.22 -2.04 7.69
CA ILE A 129 18.19 -2.65 8.62
C ILE A 129 18.87 -3.87 7.96
N LYS A 130 18.08 -4.73 7.28
CA LYS A 130 18.61 -5.88 6.55
C LYS A 130 19.61 -5.45 5.46
N ALA A 131 19.26 -4.44 4.66
CA ALA A 131 20.14 -3.89 3.63
C ALA A 131 21.43 -3.32 4.24
N GLY A 132 21.35 -2.61 5.36
CA GLY A 132 22.50 -2.10 6.10
C GLY A 132 23.45 -3.21 6.56
N ALA A 133 22.91 -4.32 7.06
CA ALA A 133 23.71 -5.50 7.41
C ALA A 133 24.40 -6.11 6.18
N ALA A 134 23.73 -6.19 5.04
CA ALA A 134 24.30 -6.69 3.78
C ALA A 134 25.39 -5.76 3.22
N ILE A 135 25.26 -4.45 3.40
CA ILE A 135 26.30 -3.46 3.03
C ILE A 135 27.56 -3.67 3.87
N LYS A 136 27.41 -3.92 5.18
CA LYS A 136 28.55 -4.13 6.10
C LYS A 136 29.36 -5.40 5.80
N GLN A 137 28.74 -6.40 5.19
CA GLN A 137 29.38 -7.70 4.89
C GLN A 137 30.19 -7.70 3.58
N ARG A 138 30.22 -6.57 2.86
CA ARG A 138 31.00 -6.39 1.63
C ARG A 138 32.28 -5.61 1.92
#